data_AF-A0A6G1YX07-F1
#
_entry.id   AF-A0A6G1YX07-F1
#
_cell.length_a   1.000
_cell.length_b   1.000
_cell.length_c   1.000
_cell.angle_alpha   90.00
_cell.angle_beta   90.00
_cell.angle_gamma   90.00
#
_symmetry.space_group_name_H-M   'P 1'
#
loop_
_entity.id
_entity.type
_entity.pdbx_description
1 polymer ?
#
loop_
_entity_poly.entity_id
_entity_poly.type
_entity_poly.pdbx_seq_one_letter_code
_entity_poly.pdbx_strand_id
1 'polypeptide(L)'
;MAPRVAVDNPTKVRNIVLIGAQAQNLRDNVYFQYVYLPILYAEKVLDHKHNGLISLQEASKDPTFEIISGKVISHLLQKQITNNSNATSNRIIQQQQSKGNSTNNNAEISIDKGLKPLLLKRIESLTTYDPKCVDLEGCPTYVKSHFALGSTLNMIGNVSSTTGILILQGENDTNTPVQQAFMLQQRLTELNHPDHTLITYPGLGHQLSPAFGYFVPGSGMYGLQKAGPIEEYALADLYAWLEAHSGFTHPYRILLVANGSLGTNMTSSSK
;
A
#
# COMPACT_ATOMS: atom_id res chain seq x y z
N MET A 1 -9.36 -3.05 9.18
CA MET A 1 -10.30 -3.95 9.88
C MET A 1 -9.99 -4.14 11.36
N ALA A 2 -8.73 -4.38 11.74
CA ALA A 2 -8.38 -4.73 13.13
C ALA A 2 -8.90 -3.75 14.21
N PRO A 3 -8.84 -2.40 14.05
CA PRO A 3 -9.41 -1.50 15.05
C PRO A 3 -10.92 -1.67 15.27
N ARG A 4 -11.68 -1.99 14.22
CA ARG A 4 -13.13 -2.26 14.34
C ARG A 4 -13.39 -3.50 15.18
N VAL A 5 -12.64 -4.58 14.94
CA VAL A 5 -12.76 -5.82 15.72
C VAL A 5 -12.46 -5.57 17.20
N ALA A 6 -11.44 -4.75 17.49
CA ALA A 6 -11.07 -4.39 18.86
C ALA A 6 -12.15 -3.55 19.56
N VAL A 7 -12.73 -2.57 18.86
CA VAL A 7 -13.85 -1.75 19.37
C VAL A 7 -15.07 -2.62 19.70
N ASP A 8 -15.40 -3.58 18.84
CA ASP A 8 -16.54 -4.48 19.05
C ASP A 8 -16.27 -5.55 20.12
N ASN A 9 -14.99 -5.78 20.48
CA ASN A 9 -14.57 -6.82 21.41
C ASN A 9 -13.55 -6.30 22.45
N PRO A 10 -13.88 -5.25 23.23
CA PRO A 10 -12.91 -4.52 24.05
C PRO A 10 -12.32 -5.37 25.19
N THR A 11 -13.00 -6.44 25.59
CA THR A 11 -12.53 -7.36 26.64
C THR A 11 -11.72 -8.54 26.10
N LYS A 12 -11.71 -8.76 24.78
CA LYS A 12 -11.04 -9.91 24.15
C LYS A 12 -9.76 -9.50 23.42
N VAL A 13 -9.74 -8.32 22.81
CA VAL A 13 -8.58 -7.84 22.06
C VAL A 13 -7.69 -6.99 22.97
N ARG A 14 -6.52 -7.54 23.30
CA ARG A 14 -5.52 -6.86 24.14
C ARG A 14 -4.50 -6.08 23.35
N ASN A 15 -4.17 -6.52 22.13
CA ASN A 15 -3.15 -5.91 21.29
C ASN A 15 -3.61 -5.92 19.84
N ILE A 16 -3.20 -4.90 19.08
CA ILE A 16 -3.44 -4.77 17.65
C ILE A 16 -2.09 -4.55 16.96
N VAL A 17 -1.82 -5.31 15.91
CA VAL A 17 -0.70 -5.08 15.00
C VAL A 17 -1.25 -4.66 13.64
N LEU A 18 -0.80 -3.52 13.13
CA LEU A 18 -1.14 -2.97 11.84
C LEU A 18 0.12 -2.93 10.96
N ILE A 19 0.18 -3.80 9.96
CA ILE A 19 1.24 -3.82 8.94
C ILE A 19 0.68 -3.23 7.64
N GLY A 20 1.41 -2.33 6.98
CA GLY A 20 0.91 -1.66 5.77
C GLY A 20 -0.35 -0.85 6.07
N ALA A 21 -0.34 -0.13 7.20
CA ALA A 21 -1.52 0.41 7.84
C ALA A 21 -2.23 1.48 6.99
N GLN A 22 -3.55 1.29 6.84
CA GLN A 22 -4.41 2.19 6.08
C GLN A 22 -5.26 3.05 7.03
N ALA A 23 -5.11 4.37 6.98
CA ALA A 23 -5.93 5.30 7.75
C ALA A 23 -7.33 5.48 7.14
N GLN A 24 -7.41 5.64 5.83
CA GLN A 24 -8.67 5.94 5.13
C GLN A 24 -9.52 4.68 4.86
N ASN A 25 -10.70 4.86 4.25
CA ASN A 25 -11.55 3.74 3.83
C ASN A 25 -10.99 3.04 2.58
N LEU A 26 -11.47 1.83 2.26
CA LEU A 26 -10.95 1.04 1.14
C LEU A 26 -11.16 1.74 -0.22
N ARG A 27 -12.26 2.48 -0.39
CA ARG A 27 -12.54 3.19 -1.65
C ARG A 27 -11.49 4.27 -1.92
N ASP A 28 -11.08 5.03 -0.90
CA ASP A 28 -10.04 6.05 -1.04
C ASP A 28 -8.69 5.42 -1.39
N ASN A 29 -8.37 4.27 -0.77
CA ASN A 29 -7.14 3.55 -1.08
C ASN A 29 -7.13 3.00 -2.53
N VAL A 30 -8.24 2.39 -2.96
CA VAL A 30 -8.39 1.92 -4.34
C VAL A 30 -8.31 3.09 -5.33
N TYR A 31 -8.91 4.24 -5.02
CA TYR A 31 -8.78 5.44 -5.85
C TYR A 31 -7.32 5.91 -5.94
N PHE A 32 -6.60 5.94 -4.82
CA PHE A 32 -5.20 6.28 -4.80
C PHE A 32 -4.38 5.35 -5.71
N GLN A 33 -4.52 4.04 -5.52
CA GLN A 33 -3.75 3.05 -6.26
C GLN A 33 -4.10 3.01 -7.76
N TYR A 34 -5.39 3.03 -8.11
CA TYR A 34 -5.82 2.75 -9.48
C TYR A 34 -6.03 4.00 -10.33
N VAL A 35 -6.17 5.17 -9.72
CA VAL A 35 -6.44 6.42 -10.45
C VAL A 35 -5.36 7.45 -10.17
N TYR A 36 -5.11 7.79 -8.92
CA TYR A 36 -4.18 8.87 -8.59
C TYR A 36 -2.74 8.54 -9.04
N LEU A 37 -2.21 7.37 -8.69
CA LEU A 37 -0.83 6.99 -9.04
C LEU A 37 -0.58 6.95 -10.55
N PRO A 38 -1.42 6.27 -11.38
CA PRO A 38 -1.20 6.27 -12.82
C PRO A 38 -1.33 7.67 -13.45
N ILE A 39 -2.26 8.50 -12.97
CA ILE A 39 -2.42 9.87 -13.48
C ILE A 39 -1.19 10.71 -13.15
N LEU A 40 -0.73 10.67 -11.90
CA LEU A 40 0.48 11.39 -11.48
C LEU A 40 1.70 10.94 -12.30
N TYR A 41 1.86 9.63 -12.54
CA TYR A 41 2.94 9.13 -13.39
C TYR A 41 2.81 9.63 -14.83
N ALA A 42 1.60 9.59 -15.41
CA ALA A 42 1.36 10.09 -16.75
C ALA A 42 1.74 11.58 -16.88
N GLU A 43 1.32 12.42 -15.93
CA GLU A 43 1.61 13.86 -15.92
C GLU A 43 3.10 14.17 -15.73
N LYS A 44 3.80 13.38 -14.92
CA LYS A 44 5.18 13.66 -14.51
C LYS A 44 6.24 12.99 -15.36
N VAL A 45 5.90 11.89 -16.03
CA VAL A 45 6.87 11.05 -16.74
C VAL A 45 6.54 10.88 -18.21
N LEU A 46 5.26 10.72 -18.57
CA LEU A 46 4.85 10.42 -19.96
C LEU A 46 4.40 11.66 -20.74
N ASP A 47 3.91 12.70 -20.08
CA ASP A 47 3.53 13.97 -20.70
C ASP A 47 4.74 14.87 -20.90
N HIS A 48 5.61 14.49 -21.83
CA HIS A 48 6.84 15.21 -22.17
C HIS A 48 6.63 16.67 -22.57
N LYS A 49 5.44 16.99 -23.09
CA LYS A 49 5.09 18.32 -23.60
C LYS A 49 4.29 19.15 -22.59
N HIS A 50 3.94 18.56 -21.44
CA HIS A 50 3.07 19.17 -20.43
C HIS A 50 1.77 19.73 -21.02
N ASN A 51 1.18 19.02 -21.99
CA ASN A 51 -0.03 19.45 -22.69
C ASN A 51 -1.26 18.59 -22.35
N GLY A 52 -1.13 17.68 -21.38
CA GLY A 52 -2.17 16.78 -20.94
C GLY A 52 -2.46 15.63 -21.91
N LEU A 53 -1.55 15.35 -22.86
CA LEU A 53 -1.64 14.26 -23.82
C LEU A 53 -0.43 13.33 -23.68
N ILE A 54 -0.66 12.01 -23.72
CA ILE A 54 0.40 11.00 -23.72
C ILE A 54 0.30 10.07 -24.93
N SER A 55 1.44 9.59 -25.43
CA SER A 55 1.50 8.61 -26.53
C SER A 55 1.04 7.22 -26.05
N LEU A 56 0.06 6.62 -26.74
CA LEU A 56 -0.41 5.26 -26.41
C LEU A 56 0.68 4.20 -26.63
N GLN A 57 1.51 4.36 -27.66
CA GLN A 57 2.59 3.41 -27.95
C GLN A 57 3.68 3.45 -26.89
N GLU A 58 4.04 4.65 -26.45
CA GLU A 58 5.01 4.82 -25.37
C GLU A 58 4.47 4.27 -24.06
N ALA A 59 3.26 4.68 -23.69
CA ALA A 59 2.60 4.21 -22.47
C ALA A 59 2.45 2.68 -22.42
N SER A 60 2.13 2.02 -23.55
CA SER A 60 2.01 0.56 -23.63
C SER A 60 3.33 -0.20 -23.50
N LYS A 61 4.46 0.48 -23.72
CA LYS A 61 5.81 -0.10 -23.65
C LYS A 61 6.52 0.26 -22.35
N ASP A 62 5.99 1.23 -21.60
CA ASP A 62 6.48 1.60 -20.29
C ASP A 62 6.03 0.53 -19.27
N PRO A 63 6.95 -0.31 -18.74
CA PRO A 63 6.58 -1.42 -17.87
C PRO A 63 6.01 -0.94 -16.54
N THR A 64 6.48 0.21 -16.05
CA THR A 64 6.01 0.86 -14.85
C THR A 64 4.55 1.24 -14.97
N PHE A 65 4.25 2.01 -16.02
CA PHE A 65 2.93 2.56 -16.26
C PHE A 65 1.92 1.45 -16.51
N GLU A 66 2.31 0.41 -17.25
CA GLU A 66 1.48 -0.78 -17.46
C GLU A 66 1.15 -1.51 -16.17
N ILE A 67 2.06 -1.55 -15.19
CA ILE A 67 1.79 -2.18 -13.89
C ILE A 67 0.81 -1.33 -13.06
N ILE A 68 1.10 -0.04 -12.86
CA ILE A 68 0.25 0.82 -12.01
C ILE A 68 -1.12 1.08 -12.64
N SER A 69 -1.19 1.21 -13.97
CA SER A 69 -2.46 1.40 -14.66
C SER A 69 -3.28 0.10 -14.78
N GLY A 70 -2.68 -1.07 -14.49
CA GLY A 70 -3.31 -2.37 -14.69
C GLY A 70 -3.54 -2.68 -16.17
N LYS A 71 -2.55 -2.36 -17.01
CA LYS A 71 -2.52 -2.60 -18.45
C LYS A 71 -3.68 -1.96 -19.20
N VAL A 72 -4.18 -0.82 -18.72
CA VAL A 72 -5.37 -0.18 -19.29
C VAL A 72 -5.13 0.24 -20.74
N ILE A 73 -3.90 0.66 -21.07
CA ILE A 73 -3.51 1.05 -22.43
C ILE A 73 -3.31 -0.17 -23.32
N SER A 74 -2.58 -1.20 -22.87
CA SER A 74 -2.47 -2.45 -23.64
C SER A 74 -3.83 -3.07 -23.95
N HIS A 75 -4.76 -3.10 -22.99
CA HIS A 75 -6.13 -3.59 -23.23
C HIS A 75 -6.90 -2.71 -24.23
N LEU A 76 -6.71 -1.39 -24.19
CA LEU A 76 -7.31 -0.46 -25.15
C LEU A 76 -6.79 -0.74 -26.58
N LEU A 77 -5.48 -0.88 -26.74
CA LEU A 77 -4.84 -1.20 -28.02
C LEU A 77 -5.24 -2.58 -28.54
N GLN A 78 -5.35 -3.59 -27.67
CA GLN A 78 -5.79 -4.93 -28.07
C GLN A 78 -7.25 -4.93 -28.56
N LYS A 79 -8.16 -4.22 -27.87
CA LYS A 79 -9.55 -4.07 -28.31
C LYS A 79 -9.66 -3.40 -29.69
N GLN A 80 -8.75 -2.48 -30.03
CA GLN A 80 -8.71 -1.87 -31.36
C GLN A 80 -8.35 -2.89 -32.45
N ILE A 81 -7.35 -3.75 -32.19
CA ILE A 81 -6.92 -4.78 -33.13
C ILE A 81 -8.07 -5.79 -33.38
N THR A 82 -8.75 -6.23 -32.31
CA THR A 82 -9.84 -7.21 -32.42
C THR A 82 -11.11 -6.63 -33.05
N ASN A 83 -11.44 -5.35 -32.79
CA ASN A 83 -12.66 -4.73 -33.30
C ASN A 83 -12.51 -4.10 -34.70
N ASN A 84 -11.30 -4.08 -35.27
CA ASN A 84 -11.10 -3.72 -36.68
C ASN A 84 -11.73 -4.73 -37.67
N SER A 85 -12.40 -5.79 -37.20
CA SER A 85 -13.30 -6.61 -38.01
C SER A 85 -14.75 -6.12 -38.07
N ASN A 86 -15.18 -5.16 -37.23
CA ASN A 86 -16.55 -4.63 -37.19
C ASN A 86 -16.56 -3.10 -37.03
N ALA A 87 -17.02 -2.40 -38.08
CA ALA A 87 -16.93 -0.95 -38.32
C ALA A 87 -17.51 0.02 -37.25
N THR A 88 -18.04 -0.46 -36.13
CA THR A 88 -18.78 0.35 -35.16
C THR A 88 -17.92 0.85 -33.98
N SER A 89 -16.75 0.24 -33.70
CA SER A 89 -15.88 0.64 -32.58
C SER A 89 -15.01 1.88 -32.84
N ASN A 90 -14.92 2.36 -34.09
CA ASN A 90 -14.14 3.54 -34.45
C ASN A 90 -14.67 4.85 -33.84
N ARG A 91 -15.89 4.88 -33.26
CA ARG A 91 -16.51 6.09 -32.72
C ARG A 91 -15.93 6.59 -31.40
N ILE A 92 -15.41 5.71 -30.53
CA ILE A 92 -14.86 6.15 -29.23
C ILE A 92 -13.53 6.90 -29.43
N ILE A 93 -12.77 6.53 -30.47
CA ILE A 93 -11.49 7.17 -30.79
C ILE A 93 -11.69 8.40 -31.68
N GLN A 94 -12.62 8.39 -32.64
CA GLN A 94 -12.91 9.59 -33.44
C GLN A 94 -13.45 10.76 -32.60
N GLN A 95 -14.06 10.50 -31.43
CA GLN A 95 -14.49 11.56 -30.51
C GLN A 95 -13.39 12.06 -29.56
N GLN A 96 -12.29 11.32 -29.41
CA GLN A 96 -11.14 11.70 -28.55
C GLN A 96 -9.88 12.10 -29.34
N GLN A 97 -9.84 11.85 -30.65
CA GLN A 97 -8.87 12.43 -31.57
C GLN A 97 -9.11 13.94 -31.67
N SER A 98 -8.40 14.71 -30.84
CA SER A 98 -8.27 16.15 -31.07
C SER A 98 -7.66 16.38 -32.45
N LYS A 99 -8.40 17.10 -33.29
CA LYS A 99 -7.99 17.73 -34.57
C LYS A 99 -6.48 17.78 -34.76
N GLY A 100 -5.96 16.81 -35.49
CA GLY A 100 -4.60 16.79 -35.98
C GLY A 100 -4.56 15.92 -37.22
N ASN A 101 -4.59 16.55 -38.40
CA ASN A 101 -4.20 15.89 -39.64
C ASN A 101 -2.73 15.52 -39.51
N SER A 102 -2.45 14.32 -39.01
CA SER A 102 -1.10 13.77 -39.02
C SER A 102 -1.19 12.30 -39.37
N THR A 103 -0.66 11.98 -40.53
CA THR A 103 -0.37 10.65 -41.07
C THR A 103 0.69 9.88 -40.27
N ASN A 104 0.99 10.28 -39.02
CA ASN A 104 1.88 9.56 -38.14
C ASN A 104 1.08 8.68 -37.18
N ASN A 105 1.47 7.41 -37.13
CA ASN A 105 0.90 6.33 -36.31
C ASN A 105 1.02 6.53 -34.78
N ASN A 106 1.15 7.76 -34.28
CA ASN A 106 1.33 8.07 -32.87
C ASN A 106 -0.01 8.51 -32.28
N ALA A 107 -0.89 7.54 -32.03
CA ALA A 107 -2.15 7.82 -31.35
C ALA A 107 -1.87 8.32 -29.92
N GLU A 108 -2.37 9.51 -29.60
CA GLU A 108 -2.27 10.13 -28.28
C GLU A 108 -3.61 9.99 -27.52
N ILE A 109 -3.56 10.02 -26.19
CA ILE A 109 -4.73 10.04 -25.32
C ILE A 109 -4.64 11.20 -24.32
N SER A 110 -5.75 11.89 -24.09
CA SER A 110 -5.83 12.89 -23.03
C SER A 110 -5.80 12.23 -21.66
N ILE A 111 -4.93 12.72 -20.76
CA ILE A 111 -4.85 12.27 -19.38
C ILE A 111 -6.21 12.43 -18.68
N ASP A 112 -6.79 13.64 -18.73
CA ASP A 112 -8.04 13.94 -18.06
C ASP A 112 -9.29 13.41 -18.77
N LYS A 113 -9.37 13.55 -20.09
CA LYS A 113 -10.58 13.22 -20.86
C LYS A 113 -10.60 11.79 -21.40
N GLY A 114 -9.46 11.12 -21.41
CA GLY A 114 -9.30 9.76 -21.92
C GLY A 114 -8.89 8.77 -20.83
N LEU A 115 -7.66 8.90 -20.31
CA LEU A 115 -7.07 7.94 -19.36
C LEU A 115 -7.83 7.88 -18.03
N LYS A 116 -8.08 9.03 -17.39
CA LYS A 116 -8.76 9.08 -16.09
C LYS A 116 -10.14 8.40 -16.09
N PRO A 117 -11.04 8.63 -17.07
CA PRO A 117 -12.27 7.88 -17.20
C PRO A 117 -12.08 6.36 -17.35
N LEU A 118 -11.03 5.90 -18.03
CA LEU A 118 -10.75 4.46 -18.16
C LEU A 118 -10.34 3.85 -16.82
N LEU A 119 -9.51 4.57 -16.04
CA LEU A 119 -9.10 4.16 -14.70
C LEU A 119 -10.27 4.17 -13.71
N LEU A 120 -11.16 5.17 -13.78
CA LEU A 120 -12.38 5.21 -12.97
C LEU A 120 -13.31 4.03 -13.25
N LYS A 121 -13.51 3.68 -14.53
CA LYS A 121 -14.29 2.49 -14.92
C LYS A 121 -13.73 1.19 -14.35
N ARG A 122 -12.40 1.11 -14.16
CA ARG A 122 -11.77 -0.03 -13.49
C ARG A 122 -12.25 -0.16 -12.04
N ILE A 123 -12.36 0.94 -11.30
CA ILE A 123 -12.88 0.93 -9.92
C ILE A 123 -14.35 0.49 -9.90
N GLU A 124 -15.17 1.01 -10.81
CA GLU A 124 -16.59 0.61 -10.92
C GLU A 124 -16.73 -0.89 -11.17
N SER A 125 -15.85 -1.46 -12.00
CA SER A 125 -15.85 -2.89 -12.33
C SER A 125 -15.61 -3.80 -11.13
N LEU A 126 -14.89 -3.34 -10.09
CA LEU A 126 -14.62 -4.12 -8.87
C LEU A 126 -15.90 -4.48 -8.11
N THR A 127 -16.98 -3.73 -8.32
CA THR A 127 -18.27 -3.93 -7.66
C THR A 127 -19.33 -4.50 -8.60
N THR A 128 -18.98 -4.80 -9.84
CA THR A 128 -19.91 -5.40 -10.81
C THR A 128 -20.17 -6.85 -10.43
N TYR A 129 -21.44 -7.27 -10.42
CA TYR A 129 -21.84 -8.59 -9.92
C TYR A 129 -21.13 -9.74 -10.65
N ASP A 130 -20.48 -10.61 -9.88
CA ASP A 130 -19.96 -11.90 -10.31
C ASP A 130 -20.52 -12.98 -9.37
N PRO A 131 -21.33 -13.93 -9.88
CA PRO A 131 -21.96 -14.95 -9.05
C PRO A 131 -20.97 -15.99 -8.49
N LYS A 132 -19.75 -16.10 -9.01
CA LYS A 132 -18.84 -17.21 -8.68
C LYS A 132 -17.94 -16.94 -7.47
N CYS A 133 -17.62 -15.67 -7.18
CA CYS A 133 -16.80 -15.22 -6.04
C CYS A 133 -15.74 -16.23 -5.56
N VAL A 134 -14.95 -16.76 -6.49
CA VAL A 134 -13.96 -17.81 -6.22
C VAL A 134 -12.73 -17.26 -5.51
N ASP A 135 -12.49 -15.95 -5.65
CA ASP A 135 -11.50 -15.16 -4.92
C ASP A 135 -12.24 -14.21 -3.98
N LEU A 136 -11.96 -14.32 -2.68
CA LEU A 136 -12.59 -13.50 -1.63
C LEU A 136 -12.20 -12.02 -1.77
N GLU A 137 -10.94 -11.72 -2.07
CA GLU A 137 -10.47 -10.33 -2.20
C GLU A 137 -10.95 -9.68 -3.50
N GLY A 138 -11.07 -10.49 -4.57
CA GLY A 138 -11.67 -10.09 -5.84
C GLY A 138 -13.20 -10.14 -5.88
N CYS A 139 -13.87 -10.65 -4.84
CA CYS A 139 -15.32 -10.86 -4.85
C CYS A 139 -16.07 -9.52 -4.78
N PRO A 140 -16.94 -9.20 -5.76
CA PRO A 140 -17.66 -7.93 -5.79
C PRO A 140 -18.51 -7.66 -4.55
N THR A 141 -19.08 -8.70 -3.94
CA THR A 141 -19.86 -8.57 -2.69
C THR A 141 -18.97 -8.20 -1.51
N TYR A 142 -17.77 -8.79 -1.42
CA TYR A 142 -16.78 -8.47 -0.39
C TYR A 142 -16.23 -7.05 -0.55
N VAL A 143 -15.90 -6.65 -1.78
CA VAL A 143 -15.46 -5.28 -2.08
C VAL A 143 -16.55 -4.27 -1.73
N LYS A 144 -17.81 -4.53 -2.12
CA LYS A 144 -18.95 -3.67 -1.77
C LYS A 144 -19.10 -3.49 -0.27
N SER A 145 -18.98 -4.56 0.51
CA SER A 145 -19.10 -4.47 1.97
C SER A 145 -17.98 -3.62 2.55
N HIS A 146 -16.75 -3.76 2.07
CA HIS A 146 -15.61 -2.95 2.53
C HIS A 146 -15.71 -1.48 2.10
N PHE A 147 -16.24 -1.20 0.91
CA PHE A 147 -16.48 0.17 0.45
C PHE A 147 -17.54 0.91 1.29
N ALA A 148 -18.46 0.17 1.92
CA ALA A 148 -19.45 0.75 2.82
C ALA A 148 -18.91 1.04 4.23
N LEU A 149 -17.71 0.56 4.57
CA LEU A 149 -17.12 0.78 5.88
C LEU A 149 -16.47 2.17 5.97
N GLY A 150 -16.64 2.81 7.12
CA GLY A 150 -15.93 4.06 7.44
C GLY A 150 -14.41 3.88 7.54
N SER A 151 -13.70 4.99 7.63
CA SER A 151 -12.22 5.00 7.73
C SER A 151 -11.72 4.31 8.99
N THR A 152 -10.53 3.72 8.89
CA THR A 152 -9.80 3.20 10.06
C THR A 152 -9.49 4.32 11.05
N LEU A 153 -9.20 5.52 10.56
CA LEU A 153 -8.91 6.70 11.36
C LEU A 153 -10.05 7.05 12.34
N ASN A 154 -11.30 6.86 11.93
CA ASN A 154 -12.44 7.08 12.82
C ASN A 154 -12.58 5.96 13.87
N MET A 155 -12.23 4.73 13.52
CA MET A 155 -12.35 3.58 14.41
C MET A 155 -11.22 3.50 15.43
N ILE A 156 -10.00 3.86 15.03
CA ILE A 156 -8.80 3.70 15.88
C ILE A 156 -8.89 4.54 17.15
N GLY A 157 -9.58 5.67 17.11
CA GLY A 157 -9.79 6.52 18.28
C GLY A 157 -10.78 5.98 19.32
N ASN A 158 -11.55 4.96 18.98
CA ASN A 158 -12.50 4.32 19.89
C ASN A 158 -11.95 3.02 20.50
N VAL A 159 -10.73 2.64 20.13
CA VAL A 159 -10.05 1.48 20.71
C VAL A 159 -9.82 1.75 22.20
N SER A 160 -10.03 0.72 23.04
CA SER A 160 -9.83 0.82 24.49
C SER A 160 -8.40 1.30 24.80
N SER A 161 -8.24 2.21 25.76
CA SER A 161 -6.94 2.69 26.21
C SER A 161 -6.04 1.59 26.78
N THR A 162 -6.61 0.44 27.15
CA THR A 162 -5.87 -0.74 27.62
C THR A 162 -5.38 -1.65 26.50
N THR A 163 -5.68 -1.33 25.24
CA THR A 163 -5.33 -2.16 24.08
C THR A 163 -4.06 -1.61 23.44
N GLY A 164 -2.93 -2.32 23.49
CA GLY A 164 -1.69 -1.87 22.85
C GLY A 164 -1.81 -1.84 21.32
N ILE A 165 -1.24 -0.83 20.66
CA ILE A 165 -1.29 -0.67 19.20
C ILE A 165 0.11 -0.54 18.60
N LEU A 166 0.50 -1.50 17.76
CA LEU A 166 1.71 -1.43 16.95
C LEU A 166 1.36 -1.11 15.49
N ILE A 167 2.03 -0.12 14.91
CA ILE A 167 1.96 0.24 13.50
C ILE A 167 3.35 0.02 12.88
N LEU A 168 3.42 -0.84 11.87
CA LEU A 168 4.64 -1.14 11.11
C LEU A 168 4.43 -0.73 9.65
N GLN A 169 5.28 0.14 9.14
CA GLN A 169 5.09 0.72 7.81
C GLN A 169 6.38 0.79 7.00
N GLY A 170 6.37 0.27 5.78
CA GLY A 170 7.42 0.55 4.81
C GLY A 170 7.34 1.99 4.31
N GLU A 171 8.45 2.72 4.28
CA GLU A 171 8.46 4.11 3.78
C GLU A 171 8.22 4.18 2.26
N ASN A 172 8.50 3.08 1.56
CA ASN A 172 8.33 2.92 0.12
C ASN A 172 7.06 2.12 -0.22
N ASP A 173 6.09 2.04 0.70
CA ASP A 173 4.82 1.36 0.47
C ASP A 173 3.98 2.09 -0.58
N THR A 174 3.79 1.46 -1.74
CA THR A 174 2.98 2.02 -2.83
C THR A 174 1.49 1.69 -2.77
N ASN A 175 1.11 0.77 -1.90
CA ASN A 175 -0.27 0.38 -1.71
C ASN A 175 -0.92 1.26 -0.64
N THR A 176 -0.23 1.51 0.47
CA THR A 176 -0.65 2.44 1.52
C THR A 176 0.52 3.37 1.86
N PRO A 177 0.56 4.60 1.32
CA PRO A 177 1.73 5.45 1.47
C PRO A 177 1.95 5.81 2.94
N VAL A 178 3.21 6.00 3.37
CA VAL A 178 3.61 6.13 4.78
C VAL A 178 2.82 7.20 5.57
N GLN A 179 2.31 8.22 4.87
CA GLN A 179 1.45 9.26 5.42
C GLN A 179 0.16 8.67 6.05
N GLN A 180 -0.33 7.53 5.58
CA GLN A 180 -1.45 6.82 6.19
C GLN A 180 -1.13 6.39 7.63
N ALA A 181 0.08 5.87 7.88
CA ALA A 181 0.54 5.50 9.21
C ALA A 181 0.74 6.74 10.10
N PHE A 182 1.25 7.85 9.54
CA PHE A 182 1.37 9.11 10.27
C PHE A 182 0.01 9.67 10.71
N MET A 183 -1.02 9.59 9.86
CA MET A 183 -2.38 10.00 10.25
C MET A 183 -2.91 9.18 11.42
N LEU A 184 -2.67 7.86 11.44
CA LEU A 184 -3.06 6.99 12.56
C LEU A 184 -2.31 7.34 13.84
N GLN A 185 -0.99 7.50 13.76
CA GLN A 185 -0.13 7.90 14.88
C GLN A 185 -0.57 9.25 15.46
N GLN A 186 -0.80 10.24 14.61
CA GLN A 186 -1.28 11.56 15.02
C GLN A 186 -2.61 11.44 15.76
N ARG A 187 -3.56 10.67 15.23
CA ARG A 187 -4.88 10.50 15.86
C ARG A 187 -4.78 9.85 17.24
N LEU A 188 -3.92 8.84 17.40
CA LEU A 188 -3.67 8.18 18.69
C LEU A 188 -3.02 9.13 19.70
N THR A 189 -2.08 9.96 19.23
CA THR A 189 -1.42 10.99 20.03
C THR A 189 -2.41 12.07 20.51
N GLU A 190 -3.25 12.58 19.62
CA GLU A 190 -4.29 13.58 19.94
C GLU A 190 -5.29 13.10 21.00
N LEU A 191 -5.55 11.79 21.02
CA LEU A 191 -6.45 11.16 21.98
C LEU A 191 -5.75 10.71 23.27
N ASN A 192 -4.45 10.97 23.40
CA ASN A 192 -3.61 10.49 24.49
C ASN A 192 -3.74 8.97 24.70
N HIS A 193 -3.80 8.20 23.62
CA HIS A 193 -3.82 6.74 23.72
C HIS A 193 -2.51 6.27 24.36
N PRO A 194 -2.53 5.61 25.52
CA PRO A 194 -1.33 5.51 26.37
C PRO A 194 -0.29 4.54 25.85
N ASP A 195 -0.71 3.54 25.07
CA ASP A 195 0.16 2.49 24.55
C ASP A 195 0.00 2.35 23.04
N HIS A 196 0.84 3.08 22.31
CA HIS A 196 0.93 2.94 20.86
C HIS A 196 2.35 3.20 20.35
N THR A 197 2.75 2.50 19.30
CA THR A 197 4.08 2.61 18.68
C THR A 197 3.94 2.61 17.16
N LEU A 198 4.66 3.53 16.51
CA LEU A 198 4.87 3.53 15.05
C LEU A 198 6.34 3.26 14.75
N ILE A 199 6.61 2.29 13.89
CA ILE A 199 7.93 2.03 13.32
C ILE A 199 7.83 2.15 11.79
N THR A 200 8.67 3.00 11.21
CA THR A 200 8.82 3.11 9.75
C THR A 200 10.14 2.48 9.31
N TYR A 201 10.11 1.87 8.12
CA TYR A 201 11.24 1.15 7.58
C TYR A 201 11.66 1.72 6.22
N PRO A 202 12.80 2.46 6.18
CA PRO A 202 13.36 2.94 4.93
C PRO A 202 13.62 1.80 3.94
N GLY A 203 13.27 2.01 2.67
CA GLY A 203 13.51 1.03 1.60
C GLY A 203 12.50 -0.13 1.53
N LEU A 204 11.61 -0.30 2.52
CA LEU A 204 10.60 -1.36 2.52
C LEU A 204 9.26 -0.90 1.95
N GLY A 205 8.54 -1.83 1.33
CA GLY A 205 7.17 -1.63 0.83
C GLY A 205 6.07 -2.12 1.79
N HIS A 206 4.87 -2.33 1.24
CA HIS A 206 3.65 -2.78 1.91
C HIS A 206 3.77 -4.02 2.78
N GLN A 207 4.48 -5.03 2.28
CA GLN A 207 4.66 -6.30 2.99
C GLN A 207 5.87 -6.30 3.94
N LEU A 208 6.51 -5.15 4.17
CA LEU A 208 7.80 -5.06 4.86
C LEU A 208 8.90 -5.92 4.20
N SER A 209 8.77 -6.09 2.89
CA SER A 209 9.79 -6.63 2.00
C SER A 209 10.47 -5.47 1.25
N PRO A 210 11.70 -5.64 0.73
CA PRO A 210 12.38 -4.58 0.01
C PRO A 210 11.57 -4.12 -1.20
N ALA A 211 11.35 -2.82 -1.28
CA ALA A 211 10.75 -2.19 -2.45
C ALA A 211 11.83 -2.04 -3.53
N PHE A 212 11.53 -2.49 -4.74
CA PHE A 212 12.43 -2.34 -5.89
C PHE A 212 11.68 -1.63 -7.01
N GLY A 213 12.31 -0.63 -7.63
CA GLY A 213 11.77 -0.01 -8.83
C GLY A 213 11.64 1.50 -8.72
N TYR A 214 11.19 2.06 -9.83
CA TYR A 214 11.21 3.46 -10.21
C TYR A 214 10.61 4.44 -9.19
N PHE A 215 11.09 5.67 -9.28
CA PHE A 215 10.59 6.84 -8.58
C PHE A 215 9.47 7.48 -9.40
N VAL A 216 8.33 7.78 -8.77
CA VAL A 216 7.32 8.66 -9.40
C VAL A 216 7.60 10.10 -8.94
N PRO A 217 8.09 11.00 -9.79
CA PRO A 217 8.49 12.34 -9.37
C PRO A 217 7.36 13.11 -8.69
N GLY A 218 7.65 13.68 -7.51
CA GLY A 218 6.66 14.44 -6.73
C GLY A 218 5.68 13.61 -5.90
N SER A 219 5.73 12.27 -5.97
CA SER A 219 4.94 11.38 -5.11
C SER A 219 5.62 11.07 -3.77
N GLY A 220 6.95 11.21 -3.70
CA GLY A 220 7.75 10.70 -2.57
C GLY A 220 7.86 9.17 -2.52
N MET A 221 7.37 8.45 -3.53
CA MET A 221 7.27 6.98 -3.55
C MET A 221 8.32 6.35 -4.45
N TYR A 222 8.88 5.24 -3.98
CA TYR A 222 9.83 4.42 -4.70
C TYR A 222 9.31 2.99 -4.78
N GLY A 223 9.23 2.44 -5.99
CA GLY A 223 9.20 0.99 -6.17
C GLY A 223 7.88 0.38 -6.62
N LEU A 224 8.03 -0.77 -7.26
CA LEU A 224 7.01 -1.80 -7.29
C LEU A 224 7.25 -2.72 -6.10
N GLN A 225 6.18 -3.15 -5.46
CA GLN A 225 6.27 -4.18 -4.43
C GLN A 225 6.85 -5.46 -5.07
N LYS A 226 8.04 -5.87 -4.66
CA LYS A 226 8.42 -7.28 -4.83
C LYS A 226 7.76 -8.05 -3.72
N ALA A 227 6.84 -8.96 -4.08
CA ALA A 227 6.34 -9.93 -3.13
C ALA A 227 7.53 -10.70 -2.55
N GLY A 228 7.64 -10.73 -1.23
CA GLY A 228 8.79 -11.30 -0.53
C GLY A 228 8.50 -11.49 0.95
N PRO A 229 9.37 -12.21 1.66
CA PRO A 229 9.27 -12.32 3.11
C PRO A 229 9.42 -10.94 3.76
N ILE A 230 8.87 -10.82 4.97
CA ILE A 230 9.16 -9.69 5.87
C ILE A 230 10.66 -9.73 6.17
N GLU A 231 11.33 -8.58 6.09
CA GLU A 231 12.74 -8.46 6.46
C GLU A 231 13.00 -8.82 7.93
N GLU A 232 14.14 -9.46 8.20
CA GLU A 232 14.45 -10.02 9.53
C GLU A 232 14.41 -8.96 10.64
N TYR A 233 14.86 -7.73 10.36
CA TYR A 233 14.84 -6.64 11.34
C TYR A 233 13.41 -6.16 11.65
N ALA A 234 12.52 -6.09 10.65
CA ALA A 234 11.13 -5.74 10.87
C ALA A 234 10.38 -6.86 11.63
N LEU A 235 10.74 -8.12 11.36
CA LEU A 235 10.23 -9.27 12.12
C LEU A 235 10.74 -9.27 13.57
N ALA A 236 11.99 -8.91 13.81
CA ALA A 236 12.58 -8.80 15.13
C ALA A 236 11.89 -7.73 15.98
N ASP A 237 11.61 -6.55 15.42
CA ASP A 237 10.86 -5.49 16.09
C ASP A 237 9.43 -5.93 16.44
N LEU A 238 8.73 -6.59 15.49
CA LEU A 238 7.42 -7.17 15.73
C LEU A 238 7.45 -8.17 16.91
N TYR A 239 8.44 -9.06 16.90
CA TYR A 239 8.61 -10.06 17.96
C TYR A 239 8.87 -9.41 19.32
N ALA A 240 9.83 -8.48 19.39
CA ALA A 240 10.18 -7.77 20.62
C ALA A 240 8.97 -7.00 21.19
N TRP A 241 8.18 -6.35 20.33
CA TRP A 241 6.97 -5.67 20.75
C TRP A 241 5.94 -6.69 21.30
N LEU A 242 5.70 -7.80 20.60
CA LEU A 242 4.76 -8.82 21.06
C LEU A 242 5.16 -9.45 22.39
N GLU A 243 6.45 -9.71 22.63
CA GLU A 243 6.96 -10.22 23.91
C GLU A 243 6.62 -9.27 25.06
N ALA A 244 6.89 -7.97 24.88
CA ALA A 244 6.63 -6.94 25.88
C ALA A 244 5.13 -6.77 26.21
N HIS A 245 4.23 -7.04 25.24
CA HIS A 245 2.79 -6.73 25.35
C HIS A 245 1.89 -7.95 25.56
N SER A 246 2.39 -9.16 25.34
CA SER A 246 1.58 -10.39 25.43
C SER A 246 1.76 -11.15 26.73
N GLY A 247 2.63 -10.67 27.62
CA GLY A 247 2.94 -11.36 28.88
C GLY A 247 3.64 -12.70 28.67
N PHE A 248 4.32 -12.87 27.53
CA PHE A 248 5.27 -13.97 27.34
C PHE A 248 6.46 -13.72 28.26
N THR A 249 6.38 -14.16 29.50
CA THR A 249 7.57 -14.35 30.32
C THR A 249 8.29 -15.58 29.80
N HIS A 250 9.50 -15.43 29.28
CA HIS A 250 10.36 -16.58 29.00
C HIS A 250 10.76 -17.18 30.35
N PRO A 251 10.34 -18.41 30.70
CA PRO A 251 11.14 -19.15 31.65
C PRO A 251 12.46 -19.47 30.95
N TYR A 252 13.59 -19.24 31.64
CA TYR A 252 14.99 -19.47 31.24
C TYR A 252 15.69 -18.29 30.52
N ARG A 253 16.80 -17.72 31.00
CA ARG A 253 17.85 -18.22 31.93
C ARG A 253 18.25 -17.17 32.97
N ILE A 254 17.98 -17.44 34.24
CA ILE A 254 18.91 -17.04 35.30
C ILE A 254 20.09 -18.01 35.16
N LEU A 255 21.15 -17.60 34.46
CA LEU A 255 22.46 -18.19 34.71
C LEU A 255 22.80 -17.79 36.15
N LEU A 256 22.58 -18.72 37.07
CA LEU A 256 23.25 -18.72 38.36
C LEU A 256 24.74 -18.60 38.07
N VAL A 257 25.29 -17.41 38.31
CA VAL A 257 26.72 -17.27 38.55
C VAL A 257 26.97 -18.05 39.83
N ALA A 258 27.35 -19.32 39.67
CA ALA A 258 27.76 -20.15 40.77
C ALA A 258 28.96 -19.47 41.43
N ASN A 259 28.80 -19.17 42.72
CA ASN A 259 29.85 -18.78 43.64
C ASN A 259 31.07 -19.71 43.48
N GLY A 260 32.13 -19.20 42.86
CA GLY A 260 33.47 -19.75 42.95
C GLY A 260 34.29 -18.92 43.93
N SER A 261 34.09 -19.14 45.22
CA SER A 261 34.97 -18.60 46.27
C SER A 261 35.87 -19.72 46.79
N LEU A 262 37.16 -19.61 46.47
CA LEU A 262 38.35 -19.79 47.33
C LEU A 262 39.51 -20.50 46.64
N GLY A 263 40.64 -19.78 46.60
CA GLY A 263 41.93 -20.25 46.15
C GLY A 263 42.98 -19.14 46.24
N THR A 264 43.19 -18.60 47.44
CA THR A 264 44.31 -17.71 47.76
C THR A 264 45.65 -18.40 47.50
N ASN A 265 46.56 -17.75 46.76
CA ASN A 265 47.95 -17.69 47.21
C ASN A 265 48.69 -16.47 46.64
N MET A 266 49.40 -15.81 47.55
CA MET A 266 50.17 -14.58 47.37
C MET A 266 51.47 -14.80 46.60
N THR A 267 51.99 -13.75 45.95
CA THR A 267 53.32 -13.14 46.20
C THR A 267 53.51 -11.83 45.41
N SER A 268 53.70 -10.72 46.14
CA SER A 268 54.75 -9.66 46.02
C SER A 268 55.46 -9.50 44.66
N SER A 269 55.64 -8.32 44.05
CA SER A 269 56.33 -7.12 44.55
C SER A 269 56.16 -5.94 43.58
N SER A 270 56.14 -4.73 44.13
CA SER A 270 56.31 -3.45 43.44
C SER A 270 57.57 -3.36 42.57
N LYS A 271 57.46 -2.70 41.42
CA LYS A 271 58.28 -1.54 40.99
C LYS A 271 57.58 -0.82 39.85
#